data_AF-A0A923TXY3-F1
#
_entry.id   AF-A0A923TXY3-F1
#
_cell.length_a   1.000
_cell.length_b   1.000
_cell.length_c   1.000
_cell.angle_alpha   90.00
_cell.angle_beta   90.00
_cell.angle_gamma   90.00
#
_symmetry.space_group_name_H-M   'P 1'
#
loop_
_entity.id
_entity.type
_entity.pdbx_description
1 polymer ?
#
loop_
_entity_poly.entity_id
_entity_poly.type
_entity_poly.pdbx_seq_one_letter_code
_entity_poly.pdbx_strand_id
1 'polypeptide(L)'
;MKIAIIGTGISGLSIGQMLKDHHNVTLLENKPKIGGLIKCERINDCLFHKVGGHVFNTKNPRVFDWFWSFFNQEEEFIRATRNAKIYLRGQVIGYPIENFLYKLDSELVEKIIEELISISKQQYQQPFDYSNFEAFLIGNFGETLYKLYFEPYNQKIWQTDLKEVAMEWLEGKLPMPNFNEIIRHNILRETEGTMVHSTFYYPKNEGSQFIVNRLSNGLDIRHSYQITEMDINHQITINNDLKFDKLIFTGDIRNLPAAVDELLVNKGFDLNTLKSLKSNGTSNLFCETDDTKISWLYIPENFTKAHRIIYTGNFSPSNNRGSARKTCVVEFSGFVPYEVMVAELSLL
;
A
#
# COMPACT_ATOMS: atom_id res chain seq x y z
N MET A 1 -3.12 2.52 34.32
CA MET A 1 -2.80 3.80 33.65
C MET A 1 -3.91 4.15 32.69
N LYS A 2 -4.15 5.45 32.49
CA LYS A 2 -5.01 6.00 31.43
C LYS A 2 -4.16 6.34 30.22
N ILE A 3 -4.49 5.79 29.06
CA ILE A 3 -3.70 5.94 27.82
C ILE A 3 -4.59 6.55 26.75
N ALA A 4 -4.15 7.66 26.16
CA ALA A 4 -4.74 8.20 24.95
C ALA A 4 -4.02 7.65 23.72
N ILE A 5 -4.77 7.19 22.73
CA ILE A 5 -4.26 6.85 21.40
C ILE A 5 -4.87 7.80 20.38
N ILE A 6 -4.06 8.58 19.68
CA ILE A 6 -4.53 9.48 18.61
C ILE A 6 -4.49 8.72 17.28
N GLY A 7 -5.67 8.56 16.68
CA GLY A 7 -5.91 7.88 15.42
C GLY A 7 -6.53 6.49 15.58
N THR A 8 -7.54 6.20 14.74
CA THR A 8 -8.22 4.90 14.69
C THR A 8 -7.91 4.13 13.40
N GLY A 9 -6.71 4.33 12.86
CA GLY A 9 -6.16 3.47 11.82
C GLY A 9 -5.80 2.09 12.37
N ILE A 10 -5.30 1.21 11.49
CA ILE A 10 -4.95 -0.17 11.86
C ILE A 10 -3.95 -0.21 13.02
N SER A 11 -2.98 0.71 13.08
CA SER A 11 -2.01 0.82 14.18
C SER A 11 -2.70 1.13 15.50
N GLY A 12 -3.53 2.17 15.54
CA GLY A 12 -4.23 2.58 16.76
C GLY A 12 -5.20 1.51 17.28
N LEU A 13 -5.97 0.88 16.39
CA LEU A 13 -6.88 -0.20 16.76
C LEU A 13 -6.13 -1.44 17.28
N SER A 14 -5.03 -1.82 16.63
CA SER A 14 -4.21 -2.95 17.08
C SER A 14 -3.59 -2.71 18.45
N ILE A 15 -3.02 -1.52 18.66
CA ILE A 15 -2.47 -1.12 19.96
C ILE A 15 -3.57 -1.08 21.02
N GLY A 16 -4.74 -0.54 20.69
CA GLY A 16 -5.91 -0.52 21.58
C GLY A 16 -6.29 -1.92 22.05
N GLN A 17 -6.42 -2.87 21.12
CA GLN A 17 -6.73 -4.27 21.43
C GLN A 17 -5.66 -4.93 22.30
N MET A 18 -4.38 -4.63 22.07
CA MET A 18 -3.27 -5.17 22.87
C MET A 18 -3.20 -4.61 24.31
N LEU A 19 -3.72 -3.41 24.55
CA LEU A 19 -3.58 -2.71 25.83
C LEU A 19 -4.85 -2.70 26.69
N LYS A 20 -6.05 -2.88 26.10
CA LYS A 20 -7.34 -2.68 26.77
C LYS A 20 -7.55 -3.56 28.02
N ASP A 21 -6.95 -4.76 28.06
CA ASP A 21 -7.14 -5.70 29.17
C ASP A 21 -6.25 -5.38 30.38
N HIS A 22 -5.28 -4.48 30.22
CA HIS A 22 -4.31 -4.11 31.25
C HIS A 22 -4.36 -2.63 31.62
N HIS A 23 -4.96 -1.78 30.78
CA HIS A 23 -4.98 -0.34 30.91
C HIS A 23 -6.34 0.26 30.52
N ASN A 24 -6.63 1.46 31.01
CA ASN A 24 -7.78 2.23 30.54
C ASN A 24 -7.36 3.01 29.28
N VAL A 25 -7.83 2.58 28.12
CA VAL A 25 -7.39 3.09 26.81
C VAL A 25 -8.54 3.79 26.11
N THR A 26 -8.33 5.06 25.73
CA THR A 26 -9.27 5.83 24.90
C THR A 26 -8.60 6.18 23.57
N LEU A 27 -9.26 5.84 22.46
CA LEU A 27 -8.82 6.21 21.12
C LEU A 27 -9.58 7.47 20.67
N LEU A 28 -8.86 8.43 20.08
CA LEU A 28 -9.43 9.69 19.58
C LEU A 28 -9.26 9.75 18.06
N GLU A 29 -10.35 9.99 17.34
CA GLU A 29 -10.40 10.11 15.88
C GLU A 29 -11.07 11.41 15.47
N ASN A 30 -10.41 12.18 14.61
CA ASN A 30 -10.95 13.47 14.18
C ASN A 30 -12.02 13.33 13.08
N LYS A 31 -12.01 12.21 12.34
CA LYS A 31 -13.01 11.92 11.31
C LYS A 31 -14.25 11.26 11.90
N PRO A 32 -15.42 11.37 11.23
CA PRO A 32 -16.63 10.67 11.65
C PRO A 32 -16.54 9.15 11.46
N LYS A 33 -15.68 8.68 10.55
CA LYS A 33 -15.51 7.27 10.23
C LYS A 33 -14.10 6.80 10.57
N ILE A 34 -14.02 5.76 11.38
CA ILE A 34 -12.78 5.09 11.80
C ILE A 34 -12.18 4.23 10.68
N GLY A 35 -10.90 3.86 10.82
CA GLY A 35 -10.20 2.94 9.91
C GLY A 35 -9.04 3.55 9.14
N GLY A 36 -8.80 4.86 9.26
CA GLY A 36 -7.66 5.53 8.64
C GLY A 36 -7.57 5.28 7.14
N LEU A 37 -6.40 4.82 6.66
CA LEU A 37 -6.14 4.56 5.25
C LEU A 37 -6.83 3.29 4.72
N ILE A 38 -7.15 2.31 5.58
CA ILE A 38 -7.75 1.04 5.13
C ILE A 38 -9.27 1.05 5.07
N LYS A 39 -9.91 2.21 5.28
CA LYS A 39 -11.37 2.32 5.29
C LYS A 39 -11.98 2.12 3.89
N CYS A 40 -13.16 1.52 3.87
CA CYS A 40 -13.98 1.36 2.67
C CYS A 40 -15.25 2.20 2.77
N GLU A 41 -15.89 2.48 1.65
CA GLU A 41 -17.17 3.19 1.58
C GLU A 41 -18.10 2.53 0.58
N ARG A 42 -19.40 2.48 0.90
CA ARG A 42 -20.42 2.06 -0.06
C ARG A 42 -20.95 3.28 -0.79
N ILE A 43 -20.84 3.26 -2.10
CA ILE A 43 -21.35 4.29 -3.00
C ILE A 43 -22.29 3.57 -3.97
N ASN A 44 -23.56 3.94 -3.95
CA ASN A 44 -24.62 3.22 -4.68
C ASN A 44 -24.62 1.71 -4.38
N ASP A 45 -24.39 1.32 -3.13
CA ASP A 45 -24.20 -0.07 -2.64
C ASP A 45 -23.03 -0.87 -3.27
N CYS A 46 -22.18 -0.23 -4.06
CA CYS A 46 -20.87 -0.76 -4.45
C CYS A 46 -19.82 -0.39 -3.40
N LEU A 47 -18.99 -1.34 -2.99
CA LEU A 47 -17.93 -1.12 -2.00
C LEU A 47 -16.63 -0.68 -2.68
N PHE A 48 -16.11 0.46 -2.27
CA PHE A 48 -14.82 0.99 -2.73
C PHE A 48 -13.86 1.17 -1.57
N HIS A 49 -12.58 0.90 -1.82
CA HIS A 49 -11.50 1.28 -0.92
C HIS A 49 -11.15 2.76 -1.18
N LYS A 50 -11.13 3.59 -0.14
CA LYS A 50 -10.92 5.05 -0.30
C LYS A 50 -9.49 5.42 -0.67
N VAL A 51 -8.57 4.57 -0.25
CA VAL A 51 -7.14 4.63 -0.50
C VAL A 51 -6.74 3.20 -0.79
N GLY A 52 -5.98 2.92 -1.85
CA GLY A 52 -5.43 1.59 -2.01
C GLY A 52 -6.44 0.53 -2.46
N GLY A 53 -5.90 -0.66 -2.65
CA GLY A 53 -6.59 -1.93 -2.52
C GLY A 53 -5.94 -2.67 -1.37
N HIS A 54 -6.73 -3.03 -0.36
CA HIS A 54 -6.19 -3.61 0.86
C HIS A 54 -6.55 -5.09 0.95
N VAL A 55 -5.53 -5.93 1.04
CA VAL A 55 -5.62 -7.38 1.22
C VAL A 55 -4.73 -7.80 2.39
N PHE A 56 -5.08 -8.87 3.08
CA PHE A 56 -4.29 -9.38 4.20
C PHE A 56 -3.30 -10.47 3.73
N ASN A 57 -2.02 -10.24 3.97
CA ASN A 57 -0.94 -11.19 3.78
C ASN A 57 0.23 -10.82 4.72
N THR A 58 0.78 -11.79 5.44
CA THR A 58 1.93 -11.58 6.33
C THR A 58 2.84 -12.79 6.33
N LYS A 59 4.16 -12.55 6.40
CA LYS A 59 5.18 -13.59 6.64
C LYS A 59 5.53 -13.72 8.13
N ASN A 60 5.03 -12.83 8.99
CA ASN A 60 5.34 -12.83 10.41
C ASN A 60 4.30 -13.67 11.16
N PRO A 61 4.69 -14.83 11.74
CA PRO A 61 3.77 -15.73 12.45
C PRO A 61 3.03 -15.04 13.59
N ARG A 62 3.71 -14.15 14.34
CA ARG A 62 3.07 -13.42 15.44
C ARG A 62 1.93 -12.53 14.97
N VAL A 63 2.09 -11.88 13.81
CA VAL A 63 1.04 -11.06 13.21
C VAL A 63 -0.08 -11.95 12.66
N PHE A 64 0.28 -13.08 12.06
CA PHE A 64 -0.69 -14.05 11.54
C PHE A 64 -1.59 -14.58 12.66
N ASP A 65 -1.01 -15.14 13.72
CA ASP A 65 -1.73 -15.75 14.83
C ASP A 65 -2.57 -14.70 15.59
N TRP A 66 -1.98 -13.52 15.85
CA TRP A 66 -2.70 -12.43 16.49
C TRP A 66 -3.89 -11.97 15.67
N PHE A 67 -3.72 -11.77 14.36
CA PHE A 67 -4.81 -11.35 13.49
C PHE A 67 -5.94 -12.38 13.49
N TRP A 68 -5.63 -13.65 13.25
CA TRP A 68 -6.65 -14.71 13.19
C TRP A 68 -7.30 -15.03 14.53
N SER A 69 -6.74 -14.60 15.66
CA SER A 69 -7.44 -14.69 16.95
C SER A 69 -8.74 -13.85 17.00
N PHE A 70 -8.91 -12.87 16.11
CA PHE A 70 -10.10 -12.01 16.04
C PHE A 70 -11.12 -12.44 14.97
N PHE A 71 -10.77 -13.39 14.10
CA PHE A 71 -11.56 -13.69 12.90
C PHE A 71 -11.62 -15.19 12.61
N ASN A 72 -12.75 -15.65 12.08
CA ASN A 72 -12.84 -16.97 11.48
C ASN A 72 -12.40 -16.89 10.01
N GLN A 73 -11.25 -17.48 9.70
CA GLN A 73 -10.65 -17.45 8.36
C GLN A 73 -11.58 -18.02 7.27
N GLU A 74 -12.21 -19.17 7.52
CA GLU A 74 -13.00 -19.88 6.50
C GLU A 74 -14.39 -19.28 6.32
N GLU A 75 -14.98 -18.81 7.41
CA GLU A 75 -16.33 -18.24 7.40
C GLU A 75 -16.36 -16.79 6.93
N GLU A 76 -15.34 -16.00 7.27
CA GLU A 76 -15.39 -14.53 7.10
C GLU A 76 -14.49 -14.02 5.97
N PHE A 77 -13.55 -14.84 5.46
CA PHE A 77 -12.59 -14.43 4.43
C PHE A 77 -12.64 -15.30 3.19
N ILE A 78 -12.20 -14.72 2.08
CA ILE A 78 -11.93 -15.38 0.80
C ILE A 78 -10.42 -15.46 0.68
N ARG A 79 -9.90 -16.66 0.44
CA ARG A 79 -8.52 -16.86 0.01
C ARG A 79 -8.47 -16.77 -1.50
N ALA A 80 -7.69 -15.84 -2.04
CA ALA A 80 -7.56 -15.64 -3.48
C ALA A 80 -6.10 -15.68 -3.92
N THR A 81 -5.88 -16.15 -5.14
CA THR A 81 -4.58 -16.06 -5.82
C THR A 81 -4.53 -14.75 -6.59
N ARG A 82 -3.48 -13.97 -6.34
CA ARG A 82 -3.09 -12.76 -7.05
C ARG A 82 -2.90 -13.08 -8.53
N ASN A 83 -3.54 -12.28 -9.35
CA ASN A 83 -3.35 -12.21 -10.79
C ASN A 83 -3.03 -10.76 -11.16
N ALA A 84 -1.77 -10.37 -10.94
CA ALA A 84 -1.28 -9.04 -11.27
C ALA A 84 -0.83 -9.00 -12.73
N LYS A 85 -1.09 -7.88 -13.39
CA LYS A 85 -0.72 -7.64 -14.79
C LYS A 85 -0.07 -6.28 -14.95
N ILE A 86 0.59 -6.09 -16.09
CA ILE A 86 1.19 -4.83 -16.50
C ILE A 86 0.56 -4.45 -17.85
N TYR A 87 0.09 -3.22 -17.99
CA TYR A 87 -0.30 -2.65 -19.26
C TYR A 87 0.89 -1.91 -19.88
N LEU A 88 1.48 -2.49 -20.92
CA LEU A 88 2.68 -1.98 -21.56
C LEU A 88 2.52 -2.08 -23.08
N ARG A 89 2.73 -0.97 -23.79
CA ARG A 89 2.71 -0.86 -25.25
C ARG A 89 1.46 -1.47 -25.89
N GLY A 90 0.29 -1.18 -25.32
CA GLY A 90 -1.01 -1.67 -25.82
C GLY A 90 -1.32 -3.13 -25.48
N GLN A 91 -0.49 -3.78 -24.64
CA GLN A 91 -0.67 -5.18 -24.27
C GLN A 91 -0.78 -5.37 -22.75
N VAL A 92 -1.53 -6.39 -22.36
CA VAL A 92 -1.61 -6.85 -20.96
C VAL A 92 -0.62 -8.01 -20.78
N ILE A 93 0.46 -7.75 -20.06
CA ILE A 93 1.57 -8.68 -19.80
C ILE A 93 1.48 -9.19 -18.36
N GLY A 94 2.04 -10.38 -18.10
CA GLY A 94 2.14 -10.92 -16.75
C GLY A 94 3.07 -10.12 -15.84
N TYR A 95 2.84 -10.21 -14.53
CA TYR A 95 3.74 -9.68 -13.50
C TYR A 95 4.48 -10.83 -12.81
N PRO A 96 5.78 -10.68 -12.48
CA PRO A 96 6.64 -9.53 -12.75
C PRO A 96 7.19 -9.55 -14.18
N ILE A 97 7.56 -8.39 -14.74
CA ILE A 97 7.81 -8.21 -16.18
C ILE A 97 8.91 -9.13 -16.72
N GLU A 98 9.96 -9.35 -15.93
CA GLU A 98 11.13 -10.15 -16.26
C GLU A 98 10.78 -11.61 -16.56
N ASN A 99 9.65 -12.11 -16.08
CA ASN A 99 9.20 -13.48 -16.36
C ASN A 99 8.34 -13.60 -17.63
N PHE A 100 8.07 -12.49 -18.32
CA PHE A 100 7.21 -12.42 -19.49
C PHE A 100 7.87 -11.68 -20.67
N LEU A 101 9.20 -11.68 -20.75
CA LEU A 101 9.98 -11.09 -21.85
C LEU A 101 9.58 -11.64 -23.22
N TYR A 102 9.17 -12.91 -23.31
CA TYR A 102 8.67 -13.51 -24.56
C TYR A 102 7.42 -12.83 -25.16
N LYS A 103 6.80 -11.89 -24.43
CA LYS A 103 5.71 -11.01 -24.91
C LYS A 103 6.20 -9.69 -25.52
N LEU A 104 7.48 -9.37 -25.40
CA LEU A 104 8.10 -8.15 -25.92
C LEU A 104 8.64 -8.37 -27.33
N ASP A 105 8.98 -7.27 -28.02
CA ASP A 105 9.60 -7.30 -29.35
C ASP A 105 10.97 -8.01 -29.30
N SER A 106 11.28 -8.80 -30.32
CA SER A 106 12.50 -9.64 -30.35
C SER A 106 13.79 -8.84 -30.15
N GLU A 107 13.89 -7.64 -30.72
CA GLU A 107 15.05 -6.75 -30.55
C GLU A 107 15.23 -6.28 -29.09
N LEU A 108 14.13 -6.06 -28.37
CA LEU A 108 14.19 -5.72 -26.94
C LEU A 108 14.59 -6.94 -26.11
N VAL A 109 14.02 -8.11 -26.45
CA VAL A 109 14.35 -9.36 -25.75
C VAL A 109 15.81 -9.69 -25.88
N GLU A 110 16.39 -9.57 -27.08
CA GLU A 110 17.82 -9.82 -27.32
C GLU A 110 18.70 -8.94 -26.40
N LYS A 111 18.45 -7.63 -26.38
CA LYS A 111 19.17 -6.69 -25.49
C LYS A 111 19.01 -7.02 -24.01
N ILE A 112 17.80 -7.30 -23.56
CA ILE A 112 17.53 -7.65 -22.15
C ILE A 112 18.28 -8.93 -21.77
N ILE A 113 18.29 -9.95 -22.65
CA ILE A 113 19.01 -11.20 -22.37
C ILE A 113 20.53 -10.98 -22.33
N GLU A 114 21.09 -10.18 -23.23
CA GLU A 114 22.51 -9.81 -23.20
C GLU A 114 22.90 -9.09 -21.90
N GLU A 115 22.09 -8.12 -21.47
CA GLU A 115 22.27 -7.40 -20.21
C GLU A 115 22.18 -8.34 -19.00
N LEU A 116 21.16 -9.21 -18.95
CA LEU A 116 20.99 -10.18 -17.88
C LEU A 116 22.14 -11.20 -17.82
N ILE A 117 22.67 -11.66 -18.96
CA ILE A 117 23.85 -12.53 -19.03
C ILE A 117 25.10 -11.80 -18.54
N SER A 118 25.23 -10.51 -18.85
CA SER A 118 26.34 -9.69 -18.36
C SER A 118 26.27 -9.55 -16.85
N ILE A 119 25.10 -9.22 -16.31
CA ILE A 119 24.83 -9.11 -14.86
C ILE A 119 25.08 -10.44 -14.15
N SER A 120 24.63 -11.57 -14.71
CA SER A 120 24.79 -12.88 -14.07
C SER A 120 26.25 -13.35 -13.92
N LYS A 121 27.18 -12.72 -14.65
CA LYS A 121 28.63 -12.98 -14.54
C LYS A 121 29.30 -12.14 -13.46
N GLN A 122 28.61 -11.14 -12.92
CA GLN A 122 29.13 -10.25 -11.87
C GLN A 122 28.96 -10.90 -10.49
N GLN A 123 29.70 -10.40 -9.51
CA GLN A 123 29.50 -10.81 -8.12
C GLN A 123 28.14 -10.30 -7.63
N TYR A 124 27.35 -11.19 -7.03
CA TYR A 124 26.07 -10.83 -6.43
C TYR A 124 26.24 -9.70 -5.41
N GLN A 125 25.40 -8.68 -5.53
CA GLN A 125 25.33 -7.54 -4.63
C GLN A 125 24.05 -7.61 -3.81
N GLN A 126 24.17 -7.36 -2.50
CA GLN A 126 23.00 -7.17 -1.65
C GLN A 126 22.30 -5.86 -2.01
N PRO A 127 20.99 -5.71 -1.72
CA PRO A 127 20.27 -4.46 -1.99
C PRO A 127 20.96 -3.20 -1.46
N PHE A 128 21.58 -3.30 -0.27
CA PHE A 128 22.28 -2.18 0.38
C PHE A 128 23.69 -1.90 -0.15
N ASP A 129 24.21 -2.72 -1.06
CA ASP A 129 25.50 -2.48 -1.71
C ASP A 129 25.38 -1.44 -2.84
N TYR A 130 24.16 -1.16 -3.31
CA TYR A 130 23.88 -0.16 -4.34
C TYR A 130 23.77 1.25 -3.74
N SER A 131 24.25 2.25 -4.48
CA SER A 131 24.25 3.64 -4.03
C SER A 131 22.86 4.27 -3.93
N ASN A 132 21.89 3.78 -4.70
CA ASN A 132 20.50 4.26 -4.71
C ASN A 132 19.59 3.28 -5.47
N PHE A 133 18.28 3.58 -5.50
CA PHE A 133 17.27 2.69 -6.07
C PHE A 133 17.37 2.56 -7.60
N GLU A 134 17.78 3.60 -8.32
CA GLU A 134 18.08 3.50 -9.77
C GLU A 134 19.22 2.50 -10.01
N ALA A 135 20.34 2.66 -9.30
CA ALA A 135 21.50 1.78 -9.44
C ALA A 135 21.15 0.33 -9.11
N PHE A 136 20.31 0.11 -8.09
CA PHE A 136 19.78 -1.21 -7.76
C PHE A 136 18.98 -1.83 -8.91
N LEU A 137 18.05 -1.08 -9.51
CA LEU A 137 17.22 -1.60 -10.59
C LEU A 137 18.05 -1.90 -11.84
N ILE A 138 18.95 -1.00 -12.24
CA ILE A 138 19.83 -1.21 -13.39
C ILE A 138 20.76 -2.41 -13.14
N GLY A 139 21.39 -2.47 -11.96
CA GLY A 139 22.34 -3.52 -11.62
C GLY A 139 21.74 -4.92 -11.51
N ASN A 140 20.43 -5.03 -11.28
CA ASN A 140 19.73 -6.32 -11.17
C ASN A 140 18.94 -6.71 -12.42
N PHE A 141 18.49 -5.75 -13.23
CA PHE A 141 17.56 -6.00 -14.32
C PHE A 141 18.04 -5.50 -15.69
N GLY A 142 19.14 -4.75 -15.75
CA GLY A 142 19.66 -4.15 -16.97
C GLY A 142 19.03 -2.80 -17.31
N GLU A 143 19.72 -2.03 -18.14
CA GLU A 143 19.31 -0.69 -18.55
C GLU A 143 18.07 -0.73 -19.45
N THR A 144 17.95 -1.72 -20.32
CA THR A 144 16.80 -1.85 -21.22
C THR A 144 15.51 -2.07 -20.45
N LEU A 145 15.50 -2.98 -19.46
CA LEU A 145 14.31 -3.23 -18.66
C LEU A 145 14.03 -2.09 -17.68
N TYR A 146 15.09 -1.43 -17.17
CA TYR A 146 14.96 -0.22 -16.38
C TYR A 146 14.20 0.87 -17.13
N LYS A 147 14.65 1.23 -18.33
CA LYS A 147 14.02 2.27 -19.15
C LYS A 147 12.62 1.88 -19.66
N LEU A 148 12.40 0.61 -19.96
CA LEU A 148 11.13 0.12 -20.47
C LEU A 148 10.02 0.14 -19.40
N TYR A 149 10.34 -0.23 -18.16
CA TYR A 149 9.33 -0.49 -17.14
C TYR A 149 9.65 0.13 -15.78
N PHE A 150 10.81 -0.18 -15.21
CA PHE A 150 11.07 0.17 -13.80
C PHE A 150 11.13 1.67 -13.57
N GLU A 151 11.82 2.42 -14.44
CA GLU A 151 11.90 3.89 -14.36
C GLU A 151 10.51 4.54 -14.48
N PRO A 152 9.76 4.37 -15.60
CA PRO A 152 8.47 5.05 -15.75
C PRO A 152 7.46 4.64 -14.68
N TYR A 153 7.43 3.36 -14.29
CA TYR A 153 6.51 2.91 -13.25
C TYR A 153 6.84 3.49 -11.87
N ASN A 154 8.10 3.41 -11.44
CA ASN A 154 8.50 3.88 -10.11
C ASN A 154 8.44 5.41 -10.02
N GLN A 155 8.79 6.15 -11.08
CA GLN A 155 8.65 7.61 -11.09
C GLN A 155 7.20 8.05 -10.89
N LYS A 156 6.22 7.32 -11.44
CA LYS A 156 4.80 7.60 -11.17
C LYS A 156 4.42 7.39 -9.71
N ILE A 157 4.91 6.32 -9.06
CA ILE A 157 4.61 6.02 -7.66
C ILE A 157 5.26 7.05 -6.74
N TRP A 158 6.58 7.20 -6.88
CA TRP A 158 7.41 7.95 -5.95
C TRP A 158 7.42 9.46 -6.21
N GLN A 159 7.04 9.91 -7.41
CA GLN A 159 7.06 11.33 -7.83
C GLN A 159 8.36 12.05 -7.46
N THR A 160 9.47 11.32 -7.52
CA THR A 160 10.80 11.81 -7.17
C THR A 160 11.83 11.04 -7.97
N ASP A 161 13.04 11.59 -8.05
CA ASP A 161 14.17 10.91 -8.67
C ASP A 161 14.46 9.62 -7.89
N LEU A 162 14.60 8.49 -8.60
CA LEU A 162 14.87 7.20 -7.98
C LEU A 162 16.25 7.17 -7.29
N LYS A 163 17.13 8.13 -7.59
CA LYS A 163 18.38 8.34 -6.86
C LYS A 163 18.18 8.84 -5.43
N GLU A 164 17.06 9.49 -5.18
CA GLU A 164 16.71 10.11 -3.89
C GLU A 164 15.81 9.21 -3.03
N VAL A 165 15.39 8.06 -3.56
CA VAL A 165 14.60 7.07 -2.81
C VAL A 165 15.57 6.26 -1.94
N ALA A 166 15.38 6.37 -0.63
CA ALA A 166 16.10 5.59 0.38
C ALA A 166 16.07 4.09 0.08
N MET A 167 17.07 3.30 0.50
CA MET A 167 17.15 1.87 0.17
C MET A 167 16.53 0.97 1.25
N GLU A 168 16.38 1.48 2.46
CA GLU A 168 15.91 0.78 3.66
C GLU A 168 14.52 0.17 3.50
N TRP A 169 13.66 0.74 2.65
CA TRP A 169 12.32 0.19 2.41
C TRP A 169 12.34 -1.13 1.63
N LEU A 170 13.44 -1.46 0.93
CA LEU A 170 13.55 -2.71 0.16
C LEU A 170 13.67 -3.95 1.04
N GLU A 171 14.02 -3.78 2.32
CA GLU A 171 14.21 -4.88 3.25
C GLU A 171 12.95 -5.77 3.34
N GLY A 172 13.08 -7.02 2.90
CA GLY A 172 12.00 -8.00 2.90
C GLY A 172 10.85 -7.73 1.92
N LYS A 173 10.98 -6.74 1.02
CA LYS A 173 9.92 -6.33 0.07
C LYS A 173 10.09 -6.88 -1.35
N LEU A 174 11.30 -6.82 -1.91
CA LEU A 174 11.55 -7.32 -3.26
C LEU A 174 12.22 -8.70 -3.21
N PRO A 175 11.65 -9.73 -3.86
CA PRO A 175 12.42 -10.92 -4.17
C PRO A 175 13.55 -10.53 -5.13
N MET A 176 14.77 -10.95 -4.83
CA MET A 176 15.91 -10.71 -5.73
C MET A 176 15.72 -11.52 -7.01
N PRO A 177 15.96 -10.93 -8.19
CA PRO A 177 15.82 -11.67 -9.43
C PRO A 177 16.82 -12.82 -9.47
N ASN A 178 16.35 -13.97 -9.93
CA ASN A 178 17.19 -15.12 -10.20
C ASN A 178 17.26 -15.32 -11.72
N PHE A 179 18.46 -15.14 -12.30
CA PHE A 179 18.68 -15.27 -13.73
C PHE A 179 18.15 -16.61 -14.30
N ASN A 180 18.44 -17.73 -13.63
CA ASN A 180 18.01 -19.04 -14.10
C ASN A 180 16.48 -19.20 -14.06
N GLU A 181 15.83 -18.63 -13.05
CA GLU A 181 14.36 -18.62 -12.96
C GLU A 181 13.75 -17.76 -14.06
N ILE A 182 14.30 -16.56 -14.32
CA ILE A 182 13.86 -15.67 -15.40
C ILE A 182 13.93 -16.38 -16.75
N ILE A 183 15.08 -16.99 -17.08
CA ILE A 183 15.24 -17.72 -18.35
C ILE A 183 14.26 -18.89 -18.43
N ARG A 184 14.12 -19.68 -17.37
CA ARG A 184 13.20 -20.81 -17.31
C ARG A 184 11.75 -20.37 -17.52
N HIS A 185 11.30 -19.32 -16.83
CA HIS A 185 9.94 -18.80 -16.97
C HIS A 185 9.64 -18.32 -18.40
N ASN A 186 10.63 -17.71 -19.06
CA ASN A 186 10.47 -17.25 -20.44
C ASN A 186 10.46 -18.39 -21.47
N ILE A 187 11.27 -19.43 -21.28
CA ILE A 187 11.28 -20.62 -22.16
C ILE A 187 9.99 -21.45 -21.98
N LEU A 188 9.61 -21.72 -20.73
CA LEU A 188 8.47 -22.56 -20.39
C LEU A 188 7.13 -21.81 -20.43
N ARG A 189 7.16 -20.47 -20.50
CA ARG A 189 6.00 -19.58 -20.51
C ARG A 189 5.07 -19.80 -19.32
N GLU A 190 5.66 -19.93 -18.14
CA GLU A 190 4.93 -20.19 -16.90
C GLU A 190 4.10 -18.98 -16.47
N THR A 191 2.96 -19.24 -15.84
CA THR A 191 2.04 -18.19 -15.36
C THR A 191 2.27 -17.88 -13.88
N GLU A 192 1.94 -16.65 -13.46
CA GLU A 192 2.14 -16.12 -12.09
C GLU A 192 1.64 -17.02 -10.94
N GLY A 193 0.65 -17.89 -11.17
CA GLY A 193 0.09 -18.78 -10.14
C GLY A 193 1.10 -19.72 -9.47
N THR A 194 2.30 -19.89 -10.04
CA THR A 194 3.38 -20.73 -9.48
C THR A 194 4.30 -19.98 -8.51
N MET A 195 4.12 -18.67 -8.30
CA MET A 195 5.02 -17.87 -7.45
C MET A 195 4.74 -17.99 -5.96
N VAL A 196 5.82 -18.01 -5.17
CA VAL A 196 5.78 -17.96 -3.70
C VAL A 196 5.24 -16.58 -3.28
N HIS A 197 4.19 -16.55 -2.46
CA HIS A 197 3.40 -15.34 -2.08
C HIS A 197 2.30 -14.90 -3.06
N SER A 198 1.82 -15.80 -3.90
CA SER A 198 0.68 -15.54 -4.80
C SER A 198 -0.68 -15.46 -4.10
N THR A 199 -0.85 -15.79 -2.82
CA THR A 199 -2.18 -15.77 -2.18
C THR A 199 -2.35 -14.71 -1.11
N PHE A 200 -3.56 -14.19 -0.98
CA PHE A 200 -3.97 -13.25 0.07
C PHE A 200 -5.37 -13.59 0.59
N TYR A 201 -5.72 -13.01 1.74
CA TYR A 201 -7.05 -13.09 2.32
C TYR A 201 -7.78 -11.75 2.19
N TYR A 202 -9.06 -11.82 1.86
CA TYR A 202 -9.93 -10.65 1.76
C TYR A 202 -11.27 -10.90 2.46
N PRO A 203 -11.80 -9.97 3.27
CA PRO A 203 -13.10 -10.14 3.92
C PRO A 203 -14.24 -10.38 2.92
N LYS A 204 -15.09 -11.37 3.18
CA LYS A 204 -16.26 -11.68 2.33
C LYS A 204 -17.22 -10.49 2.24
N ASN A 205 -17.37 -9.73 3.31
CA ASN A 205 -18.27 -8.58 3.40
C ASN A 205 -17.51 -7.33 3.89
N GLU A 206 -17.93 -6.15 3.43
CA GLU A 206 -17.41 -4.84 3.84
C GLU A 206 -15.90 -4.60 3.64
N GLY A 207 -15.20 -5.48 2.92
CA GLY A 207 -13.78 -5.30 2.58
C GLY A 207 -12.92 -5.03 3.80
N SER A 208 -11.86 -4.24 3.67
CA SER A 208 -10.98 -3.93 4.82
C SER A 208 -11.68 -3.12 5.94
N GLN A 209 -12.85 -2.53 5.68
CA GLN A 209 -13.67 -1.94 6.75
C GLN A 209 -14.18 -2.98 7.75
N PHE A 210 -14.39 -4.24 7.32
CA PHE A 210 -14.74 -5.33 8.23
C PHE A 210 -13.68 -5.55 9.31
N ILE A 211 -12.40 -5.49 8.93
CA ILE A 211 -11.27 -5.63 9.86
C ILE A 211 -11.29 -4.49 10.87
N VAL A 212 -11.47 -3.26 10.38
CA VAL A 212 -11.59 -2.06 11.23
C VAL A 212 -12.72 -2.22 12.24
N ASN A 213 -13.91 -2.62 11.78
CA ASN A 213 -15.08 -2.78 12.63
C ASN A 213 -14.84 -3.86 13.70
N ARG A 214 -14.31 -5.03 13.33
CA ARG A 214 -14.02 -6.11 14.29
C ARG A 214 -12.99 -5.67 15.33
N LEU A 215 -11.89 -5.04 14.91
CA LEU A 215 -10.85 -4.56 15.82
C LEU A 215 -11.30 -3.34 16.64
N SER A 216 -12.41 -2.70 16.31
CA SER A 216 -12.99 -1.65 17.15
C SER A 216 -13.81 -2.18 18.32
N ASN A 217 -14.24 -3.44 18.27
CA ASN A 217 -15.13 -4.02 19.29
C ASN A 217 -14.47 -4.03 20.68
N GLY A 218 -15.18 -3.47 21.65
CA GLY A 218 -14.74 -3.39 23.04
C GLY A 218 -13.66 -2.34 23.31
N LEU A 219 -13.40 -1.43 22.38
CA LEU A 219 -12.53 -0.27 22.61
C LEU A 219 -13.37 0.99 22.91
N ASP A 220 -12.87 1.86 23.79
CA ASP A 220 -13.41 3.20 23.99
C ASP A 220 -12.89 4.12 22.88
N ILE A 221 -13.75 4.46 21.92
CA ILE A 221 -13.41 5.26 20.75
C ILE A 221 -14.28 6.52 20.70
N ARG A 222 -13.64 7.68 20.61
CA ARG A 222 -14.30 8.96 20.36
C ARG A 222 -13.95 9.43 18.94
N HIS A 223 -14.89 9.29 18.02
CA HIS A 223 -14.75 9.79 16.65
C HIS A 223 -15.41 11.17 16.50
N SER A 224 -15.20 11.84 15.37
CA SER A 224 -15.58 13.25 15.19
C SER A 224 -15.00 14.18 16.27
N TYR A 225 -13.92 13.75 16.93
CA TYR A 225 -13.34 14.43 18.09
C TYR A 225 -12.13 15.24 17.64
N GLN A 226 -12.32 16.55 17.51
CA GLN A 226 -11.22 17.46 17.19
C GLN A 226 -10.43 17.77 18.45
N ILE A 227 -9.11 17.58 18.38
CA ILE A 227 -8.18 18.01 19.42
C ILE A 227 -7.83 19.46 19.12
N THR A 228 -8.36 20.40 19.90
CA THR A 228 -8.09 21.83 19.77
C THR A 228 -6.99 22.28 20.71
N GLU A 229 -6.92 21.66 21.89
CA GLU A 229 -5.95 22.00 22.93
C GLU A 229 -5.34 20.72 23.52
N MET A 230 -4.04 20.77 23.79
CA MET A 230 -3.30 19.68 24.41
C MET A 230 -2.20 20.26 25.30
N ASP A 231 -2.12 19.78 26.55
CA ASP A 231 -1.01 20.03 27.46
C ASP A 231 -0.35 18.68 27.82
N ILE A 232 0.98 18.65 27.80
CA ILE A 232 1.80 17.48 28.12
C ILE A 232 2.91 17.78 29.14
N ASN A 233 2.96 18.98 29.72
CA ASN A 233 4.02 19.40 30.65
C ASN A 233 3.89 18.72 32.03
N HIS A 234 2.67 18.42 32.45
CA HIS A 234 2.37 17.74 33.71
C HIS A 234 1.60 16.44 33.47
N GLN A 235 0.29 16.46 33.67
CA GLN A 235 -0.61 15.39 33.26
C GLN A 235 -1.10 15.69 31.86
N ILE A 236 -1.10 14.68 30.99
CA ILE A 236 -1.53 14.85 29.61
C ILE A 236 -3.02 15.20 29.63
N THR A 237 -3.35 16.40 29.17
CA THR A 237 -4.71 16.90 29.07
C THR A 237 -5.06 17.20 27.63
N ILE A 238 -6.24 16.78 27.20
CA ILE A 238 -6.77 17.02 25.85
C ILE A 238 -8.11 17.72 25.99
N ASN A 239 -8.28 18.86 25.30
CA ASN A 239 -9.45 19.75 25.34
C ASN A 239 -9.94 20.11 26.76
N ASN A 240 -9.01 20.17 27.73
CA ASN A 240 -9.22 20.48 29.15
C ASN A 240 -10.13 19.51 29.94
N ASP A 241 -10.77 18.53 29.29
CA ASP A 241 -11.71 17.59 29.89
C ASP A 241 -11.13 16.19 30.07
N LEU A 242 -10.27 15.74 29.15
CA LEU A 242 -9.67 14.41 29.19
C LEU A 242 -8.26 14.42 29.77
N LYS A 243 -8.01 13.48 30.71
CA LYS A 243 -6.76 13.35 31.45
C LYS A 243 -6.16 11.97 31.27
N PHE A 244 -4.89 11.92 30.89
CA PHE A 244 -4.14 10.70 30.58
C PHE A 244 -2.74 10.68 31.21
N ASP A 245 -2.21 9.48 31.40
CA ASP A 245 -0.86 9.23 31.89
C ASP A 245 0.13 9.06 30.73
N LYS A 246 -0.35 8.57 29.58
CA LYS A 246 0.45 8.30 28.37
C LYS A 246 -0.32 8.69 27.11
N LEU A 247 0.45 9.07 26.08
CA LEU A 247 -0.04 9.37 24.75
C LEU A 247 0.67 8.49 23.73
N ILE A 248 -0.10 7.89 22.83
CA ILE A 248 0.39 7.16 21.65
C ILE A 248 -0.16 7.87 20.43
N PHE A 249 0.73 8.37 19.58
CA PHE A 249 0.34 9.08 18.36
C PHE A 249 0.52 8.18 17.15
N THR A 250 -0.57 7.95 16.39
CA THR A 250 -0.56 7.14 15.17
C THR A 250 -0.92 7.94 13.92
N GLY A 251 -0.99 9.27 14.05
CA GLY A 251 -1.21 10.20 12.95
C GLY A 251 0.07 10.50 12.16
N ASP A 252 -0.04 11.45 11.24
CA ASP A 252 1.11 11.96 10.49
C ASP A 252 2.03 12.75 11.42
N ILE A 253 3.27 12.27 11.60
CA ILE A 253 4.25 12.89 12.50
C ILE A 253 4.55 14.35 12.11
N ARG A 254 4.37 14.73 10.85
CA ARG A 254 4.53 16.13 10.42
C ARG A 254 3.44 17.03 10.98
N ASN A 255 2.31 16.47 11.35
CA ASN A 255 1.15 17.17 11.90
C ASN A 255 0.96 16.85 13.39
N LEU A 256 2.06 16.74 14.13
CA LEU A 256 2.02 16.63 15.59
C LEU A 256 1.35 17.85 16.24
N PRO A 257 0.64 17.67 17.38
CA PRO A 257 0.15 18.78 18.17
C PRO A 257 1.28 19.71 18.64
N ALA A 258 1.02 21.01 18.70
CA ALA A 258 2.03 22.03 19.05
C ALA A 258 2.76 21.75 20.37
N ALA A 259 2.04 21.26 21.39
CA ALA A 259 2.65 20.90 22.66
C ALA A 259 3.68 19.75 22.52
N VAL A 260 3.44 18.79 21.63
CA VAL A 260 4.38 17.71 21.33
C VAL A 260 5.59 18.24 20.55
N ASP A 261 5.36 19.15 19.60
CA ASP A 261 6.44 19.83 18.89
C ASP A 261 7.39 20.56 19.87
N GLU A 262 6.85 21.29 20.85
CA GLU A 262 7.63 21.97 21.89
C GLU A 262 8.46 20.98 22.74
N LEU A 263 7.87 19.85 23.15
CA LEU A 263 8.59 18.80 23.87
C LEU A 263 9.76 18.25 23.04
N LEU A 264 9.56 18.02 21.74
CA LEU A 264 10.60 17.51 20.86
C LEU A 264 11.73 18.52 20.69
N VAL A 265 11.43 19.81 20.52
CA VAL A 265 12.46 20.88 20.48
C VAL A 265 13.27 20.92 21.77
N ASN A 266 12.59 20.87 22.92
CA ASN A 266 13.25 20.86 24.23
C ASN A 266 14.15 19.63 24.44
N LYS A 267 13.91 18.54 23.71
CA LYS A 267 14.75 17.33 23.68
C LYS A 267 15.83 17.34 22.59
N GLY A 268 15.96 18.44 21.84
CA GLY A 268 16.99 18.62 20.82
C GLY A 268 16.66 18.00 19.46
N PHE A 269 15.38 17.67 19.19
CA PHE A 269 14.97 17.24 17.86
C PHE A 269 14.84 18.43 16.90
N ASP A 270 15.32 18.27 15.67
CA ASP A 270 15.11 19.26 14.60
C ASP A 270 13.73 19.08 13.97
N LEU A 271 12.80 19.97 14.33
CA LEU A 271 11.48 19.98 13.73
C LEU A 271 11.51 20.30 12.24
N ASN A 272 12.48 21.06 11.72
CA ASN A 272 12.52 21.37 10.30
C ASN A 272 12.75 20.10 9.47
N THR A 273 13.69 19.26 9.90
CA THR A 273 13.89 17.92 9.30
C THR A 273 12.62 17.08 9.40
N LEU A 274 11.95 17.06 10.55
CA LEU A 274 10.74 16.26 10.75
C LEU A 274 9.57 16.74 9.88
N LYS A 275 9.33 18.05 9.82
CA LYS A 275 8.24 18.64 9.02
C LYS A 275 8.51 18.59 7.51
N SER A 276 9.78 18.54 7.10
CA SER A 276 10.19 18.44 5.69
C SER A 276 10.20 17.01 5.13
N LEU A 277 9.82 16.00 5.92
CA LEU A 277 9.69 14.63 5.45
C LEU A 277 8.77 14.55 4.22
N LYS A 278 9.34 14.07 3.11
CA LYS A 278 8.66 13.92 1.83
C LYS A 278 7.56 12.84 1.93
N SER A 279 6.40 13.11 1.32
CA SER A 279 5.35 12.12 1.13
C SER A 279 4.52 12.49 -0.09
N ASN A 280 3.86 11.49 -0.68
CA ASN A 280 2.84 11.73 -1.70
C ASN A 280 1.46 11.40 -1.17
N GLY A 281 0.48 12.25 -1.50
CA GLY A 281 -0.93 11.89 -1.40
C GLY A 281 -1.30 10.83 -2.43
N THR A 282 -2.58 10.42 -2.44
CA THR A 282 -3.14 9.61 -3.53
C THR A 282 -4.48 10.21 -3.95
N SER A 283 -4.73 10.22 -5.26
CA SER A 283 -6.05 10.53 -5.83
C SER A 283 -6.60 9.25 -6.42
N ASN A 284 -7.86 8.94 -6.11
CA ASN A 284 -8.48 7.68 -6.49
C ASN A 284 -9.80 7.94 -7.21
N LEU A 285 -9.99 7.25 -8.33
CA LEU A 285 -11.24 7.27 -9.08
C LEU A 285 -11.98 5.94 -8.92
N PHE A 286 -13.23 6.01 -8.46
CA PHE A 286 -14.09 4.84 -8.30
C PHE A 286 -14.85 4.58 -9.59
N CYS A 287 -14.61 3.42 -10.18
CA CYS A 287 -15.08 3.10 -11.51
C CYS A 287 -15.84 1.77 -11.52
N GLU A 288 -16.68 1.62 -12.54
CA GLU A 288 -17.12 0.33 -13.02
C GLU A 288 -16.22 -0.14 -14.15
N THR A 289 -16.13 -1.44 -14.35
CA THR A 289 -15.24 -2.06 -15.34
C THR A 289 -15.87 -3.31 -15.92
N ASP A 290 -15.38 -3.72 -17.08
CA ASP A 290 -15.78 -4.96 -17.72
C ASP A 290 -15.24 -6.16 -16.96
N ASP A 291 -15.84 -7.33 -17.17
CA ASP A 291 -15.46 -8.52 -16.43
C ASP A 291 -14.02 -8.94 -16.74
N THR A 292 -13.26 -9.20 -15.69
CA THR A 292 -11.85 -9.57 -15.78
C THR A 292 -11.45 -10.41 -14.59
N LYS A 293 -10.43 -11.24 -14.74
CA LYS A 293 -9.84 -12.03 -13.66
C LYS A 293 -8.64 -11.34 -13.00
N ILE A 294 -8.26 -10.15 -13.46
CA ILE A 294 -7.10 -9.42 -12.97
C ILE A 294 -7.39 -8.92 -11.55
N SER A 295 -6.42 -9.06 -10.64
CA SER A 295 -6.49 -8.50 -9.29
C SER A 295 -6.14 -7.01 -9.31
N TRP A 296 -5.02 -6.66 -9.95
CA TRP A 296 -4.62 -5.29 -10.24
C TRP A 296 -3.73 -5.22 -11.48
N LEU A 297 -3.79 -4.09 -12.16
CA LEU A 297 -3.07 -3.77 -13.39
C LEU A 297 -2.13 -2.59 -13.12
N TYR A 298 -0.84 -2.78 -13.34
CA TYR A 298 0.17 -1.73 -13.29
C TYR A 298 0.28 -1.01 -14.63
N ILE A 299 0.40 0.32 -14.61
CA ILE A 299 0.43 1.14 -15.83
C ILE A 299 1.71 1.99 -15.83
N PRO A 300 2.82 1.51 -16.41
CA PRO A 300 4.03 2.32 -16.64
C PRO A 300 3.82 3.42 -17.69
N GLU A 301 2.90 3.24 -18.63
CA GLU A 301 2.77 4.08 -19.85
C GLU A 301 2.45 5.55 -19.61
N ASN A 302 3.13 6.47 -20.29
CA ASN A 302 3.07 7.92 -20.00
C ASN A 302 1.79 8.63 -20.46
N PHE A 303 0.88 7.97 -21.19
CA PHE A 303 -0.38 8.60 -21.62
C PHE A 303 -1.33 8.90 -20.43
N THR A 304 -1.08 8.28 -19.27
CA THR A 304 -1.83 8.55 -18.03
C THR A 304 -0.90 8.62 -16.83
N LYS A 305 -1.24 9.46 -15.86
CA LYS A 305 -0.61 9.53 -14.54
C LYS A 305 -1.06 8.39 -13.63
N ALA A 306 -2.12 7.65 -13.99
CA ALA A 306 -2.51 6.46 -13.25
C ALA A 306 -1.34 5.48 -13.27
N HIS A 307 -0.98 4.98 -12.08
CA HIS A 307 0.07 3.96 -11.95
C HIS A 307 -0.53 2.57 -11.73
N ARG A 308 -1.79 2.50 -11.28
CA ARG A 308 -2.45 1.23 -10.98
C ARG A 308 -3.97 1.30 -11.11
N ILE A 309 -4.56 0.23 -11.60
CA ILE A 309 -5.99 -0.08 -11.45
C ILE A 309 -6.11 -1.30 -10.54
N ILE A 310 -6.98 -1.22 -9.55
CA ILE A 310 -7.25 -2.30 -8.61
C ILE A 310 -8.68 -2.75 -8.81
N TYR A 311 -8.87 -3.98 -9.25
CA TYR A 311 -10.18 -4.56 -9.49
C TYR A 311 -10.78 -5.06 -8.18
N THR A 312 -11.10 -4.14 -7.27
CA THR A 312 -11.64 -4.45 -5.95
C THR A 312 -12.92 -5.28 -6.03
N GLY A 313 -13.72 -5.12 -7.09
CA GLY A 313 -14.89 -5.94 -7.38
C GLY A 313 -14.60 -7.44 -7.57
N ASN A 314 -13.36 -7.82 -7.87
CA ASN A 314 -12.92 -9.21 -7.99
C ASN A 314 -12.53 -9.84 -6.66
N PHE A 315 -12.33 -9.05 -5.60
CA PHE A 315 -11.91 -9.57 -4.30
C PHE A 315 -13.05 -10.20 -3.52
N SER A 316 -14.27 -9.69 -3.69
CA SER A 316 -15.50 -10.30 -3.16
C SER A 316 -16.72 -9.92 -3.99
N PRO A 317 -17.67 -10.86 -4.22
CA PRO A 317 -18.96 -10.55 -4.85
C PRO A 317 -19.72 -9.42 -4.14
N SER A 318 -19.60 -9.30 -2.82
CA SER A 318 -20.30 -8.28 -2.02
C SER A 318 -19.84 -6.83 -2.31
N ASN A 319 -18.73 -6.67 -3.04
CA ASN A 319 -18.23 -5.37 -3.46
C ASN A 319 -19.04 -4.78 -4.61
N ASN A 320 -19.77 -5.60 -5.36
CA ASN A 320 -20.53 -5.18 -6.54
C ASN A 320 -22.05 -5.21 -6.32
N ARG A 321 -22.56 -5.25 -5.07
CA ARG A 321 -24.01 -5.43 -4.82
C ARG A 321 -24.89 -4.42 -5.55
N GLY A 322 -24.40 -3.19 -5.68
CA GLY A 322 -25.11 -2.10 -6.33
C GLY A 322 -24.96 -2.00 -7.85
N SER A 323 -24.20 -2.88 -8.51
CA SER A 323 -23.95 -2.81 -9.94
C SER A 323 -23.97 -4.18 -10.61
N ALA A 324 -24.45 -4.24 -11.85
CA ALA A 324 -24.32 -5.42 -12.70
C ALA A 324 -22.88 -5.59 -13.24
N ARG A 325 -22.07 -4.51 -13.18
CA ARG A 325 -20.66 -4.50 -13.61
C ARG A 325 -19.74 -4.69 -12.42
N LYS A 326 -18.49 -5.05 -12.70
CA LYS A 326 -17.45 -5.13 -11.67
C LYS A 326 -17.01 -3.73 -11.30
N THR A 327 -16.52 -3.56 -10.08
CA THR A 327 -15.97 -2.29 -9.60
C THR A 327 -14.44 -2.33 -9.56
N CYS A 328 -13.83 -1.17 -9.80
CA CYS A 328 -12.40 -0.98 -9.62
C CYS A 328 -12.07 0.42 -9.07
N VAL A 329 -10.85 0.56 -8.57
CA VAL A 329 -10.26 1.83 -8.14
C VAL A 329 -9.06 2.11 -9.01
N VAL A 330 -9.06 3.26 -9.66
CA VAL A 330 -7.89 3.76 -10.41
C VAL A 330 -7.11 4.72 -9.52
N GLU A 331 -5.80 4.52 -9.43
CA GLU A 331 -4.95 5.22 -8.48
C GLU A 331 -3.89 6.08 -9.16
N PHE A 332 -3.76 7.29 -8.63
CA PHE A 332 -2.79 8.29 -9.02
C PHE A 332 -2.00 8.71 -7.79
N SER A 333 -0.69 8.93 -7.96
CA SER A 333 0.12 9.53 -6.91
C SER A 333 -0.10 11.05 -6.89
N GLY A 334 -0.07 11.63 -5.70
CA GLY A 334 -0.30 13.05 -5.48
C GLY A 334 -1.77 13.47 -5.69
N PHE A 335 -1.96 14.78 -5.83
CA PHE A 335 -3.26 15.37 -6.17
C PHE A 335 -3.43 15.43 -7.68
N VAL A 336 -4.49 14.81 -8.19
CA VAL A 336 -4.89 14.89 -9.60
C VAL A 336 -6.36 15.32 -9.66
N PRO A 337 -6.69 16.45 -10.34
CA PRO A 337 -8.07 16.90 -10.50
C PRO A 337 -8.95 15.85 -11.18
N TYR A 338 -10.24 15.85 -10.83
CA TYR A 338 -11.21 14.89 -11.36
C TYR A 338 -11.27 14.90 -12.89
N GLU A 339 -11.31 16.10 -13.49
CA GLU A 339 -11.40 16.29 -14.93
C GLU A 339 -10.18 15.72 -15.65
N VAL A 340 -8.99 15.84 -15.04
CA VAL A 340 -7.75 15.26 -15.56
C VAL A 340 -7.77 13.74 -15.46
N MET A 341 -8.21 13.19 -14.31
CA MET A 341 -8.34 11.73 -14.15
C MET A 341 -9.29 11.14 -15.20
N VAL A 342 -10.45 11.75 -15.43
CA VAL A 342 -11.43 11.28 -16.42
C VAL A 342 -10.88 11.41 -17.84
N ALA A 343 -10.25 12.53 -18.19
CA ALA A 343 -9.68 12.74 -19.52
C ALA A 343 -8.57 11.72 -19.84
N GLU A 344 -7.63 11.49 -18.92
CA GLU A 344 -6.55 10.54 -19.15
C GLU A 344 -7.04 9.09 -19.24
N LEU A 345 -8.07 8.71 -18.47
CA LEU A 345 -8.62 7.35 -18.51
C LEU A 345 -9.46 7.08 -19.75
N SER A 346 -9.91 8.09 -20.48
CA SER A 346 -10.55 7.90 -21.79
C SER A 346 -9.59 7.36 -22.88
N LEU A 347 -8.29 7.31 -22.58
CA LEU A 347 -7.24 6.77 -23.45
C LEU A 347 -6.95 5.27 -23.22
N LEU A 348 -7.52 4.68 -22.16
CA LEU A 348 -7.49 3.25 -21.86
C LEU A 348 -8.66 2.55 -22.56
#